data_AF-A0AAW1W5S2-F1
#
_entry.id   AF-A0AAW1W5S2-F1
#
_cell.length_a   1.000
_cell.length_b   1.000
_cell.length_c   1.000
_cell.angle_alpha   90.00
_cell.angle_beta   90.00
_cell.angle_gamma   90.00
#
_symmetry.space_group_name_H-M   'P 1'
#
loop_
_entity.id
_entity.type
_entity.pdbx_description
1 polymer ?
#
loop_
_entity_poly.entity_id
_entity_poly.type
_entity_poly.pdbx_seq_one_letter_code
_entity_poly.pdbx_strand_id
1 'polypeptide(L)'
;MESADKLVLASLLLVVFLMINIQPSQSQSTQQLIEKICRSTEDYGFCRKTFEAHLKSQHDDIVALTQITVEQATDHATTTHEFIRETLEKTRDPALKNDLTECENAYREITQSFYSAAVSFFDKDYSSVEKDERATPRLEASCDQTLQTPPKKQHILDERNREMRILITMSLISVQELLRARFNLAPAAPLAVAPSRSF
;
A
#
# COMPACT_ATOMS: atom_id res chain seq x y z
N MET A 1 16.21 4.38 -63.82
CA MET A 1 15.25 5.10 -62.96
C MET A 1 14.25 4.09 -62.40
N GLU A 2 14.74 3.02 -61.76
CA GLU A 2 13.92 1.89 -61.27
C GLU A 2 14.42 1.37 -59.90
N SER A 3 15.72 1.56 -59.61
CA SER A 3 16.33 1.18 -58.32
C SER A 3 16.08 2.20 -57.21
N ALA A 4 15.85 3.47 -57.53
CA ALA A 4 15.60 4.52 -56.53
C ALA A 4 14.21 4.39 -55.91
N ASP A 5 13.20 4.08 -56.72
CA ASP A 5 11.81 3.91 -56.26
C ASP A 5 11.64 2.70 -55.34
N LYS A 6 12.37 1.61 -55.60
CA LYS A 6 12.38 0.41 -54.74
C LYS A 6 13.00 0.69 -53.36
N LEU A 7 14.02 1.56 -53.29
CA LEU A 7 14.63 1.98 -52.02
C LEU A 7 13.69 2.86 -51.20
N VAL A 8 12.98 3.77 -51.86
CA VAL A 8 11.99 4.66 -51.21
C VAL A 8 10.81 3.84 -50.66
N LEU A 9 10.30 2.88 -51.44
CA LEU A 9 9.24 1.98 -50.97
C LEU A 9 9.69 1.12 -49.78
N ALA A 10 10.89 0.54 -49.85
CA ALA A 10 11.43 -0.27 -48.77
C ALA A 10 11.60 0.55 -47.47
N SER A 11 12.05 1.81 -47.60
CA SER A 11 12.20 2.72 -46.46
C SER A 11 10.86 3.11 -45.85
N LEU A 12 9.83 3.39 -46.67
CA LEU A 12 8.46 3.67 -46.21
C LEU A 12 7.86 2.47 -45.48
N LEU A 13 8.03 1.24 -46.02
CA LEU A 13 7.54 0.02 -45.38
C LEU A 13 8.23 -0.24 -44.04
N LEU A 14 9.53 0.05 -43.92
CA LEU A 14 10.28 -0.06 -42.67
C LEU A 14 9.77 0.91 -41.60
N VAL A 15 9.49 2.17 -41.99
CA VAL A 15 8.92 3.19 -41.09
C VAL A 15 7.52 2.79 -40.61
N VAL A 16 6.68 2.29 -41.51
CA VAL A 16 5.35 1.78 -41.15
C VAL A 16 5.45 0.58 -40.21
N PHE A 17 6.38 -0.35 -40.45
CA PHE A 17 6.60 -1.50 -39.57
C PHE A 17 7.11 -1.11 -38.18
N LEU A 18 7.95 -0.07 -38.07
CA LEU A 18 8.41 0.48 -36.79
C LEU A 18 7.26 1.14 -36.01
N MET A 19 6.32 1.81 -36.69
CA MET A 19 5.16 2.42 -36.04
C MET A 19 4.12 1.40 -35.54
N ILE A 20 3.98 0.25 -36.21
CA ILE A 20 3.02 -0.80 -35.83
C ILE A 20 3.48 -1.57 -34.57
N ASN A 21 4.78 -1.63 -34.30
CA ASN A 21 5.35 -2.36 -33.17
C ASN A 21 5.49 -1.55 -31.87
N ILE A 22 5.06 -0.27 -31.85
CA ILE A 22 4.97 0.48 -30.61
C ILE A 22 3.67 0.07 -29.91
N GLN A 23 3.70 -1.07 -29.19
CA GLN A 23 2.68 -1.32 -28.18
C GLN A 23 2.85 -0.25 -27.09
N PRO A 24 1.86 0.63 -26.86
CA PRO A 24 1.92 1.52 -25.72
C PRO A 24 1.99 0.63 -24.47
N SER A 25 3.04 0.79 -23.66
CA SER A 25 3.04 0.22 -22.32
C SER A 25 1.80 0.77 -21.62
N GLN A 26 0.79 -0.06 -21.37
CA GLN A 26 -0.39 0.35 -20.62
C GLN A 26 0.03 0.55 -19.16
N SER A 27 0.64 1.69 -18.85
CA SER A 27 0.76 2.15 -17.47
C SER A 27 -0.66 2.40 -16.96
N GLN A 28 -1.04 1.76 -15.85
CA GLN A 28 -2.32 2.04 -15.22
C GLN A 28 -2.41 3.54 -14.90
N SER A 29 -3.57 4.14 -15.15
CA SER A 29 -3.80 5.52 -14.73
C SER A 29 -3.89 5.60 -13.19
N THR A 30 -3.59 6.76 -12.63
CA THR A 30 -3.75 7.03 -11.19
C THR A 30 -5.15 6.65 -10.69
N GLN A 31 -6.19 6.94 -11.48
CA GLN A 31 -7.58 6.59 -11.12
C GLN A 31 -7.82 5.07 -11.12
N GLN A 32 -7.24 4.33 -12.07
CA GLN A 32 -7.34 2.86 -12.07
C GLN A 32 -6.66 2.24 -10.85
N LEU A 33 -5.52 2.78 -10.44
CA LEU A 33 -4.82 2.34 -9.23
C LEU A 33 -5.65 2.64 -7.97
N ILE A 34 -6.19 3.86 -7.84
CA ILE A 34 -7.06 4.25 -6.73
C ILE A 34 -8.31 3.36 -6.67
N GLU A 35 -8.99 3.14 -7.79
CA GLU A 35 -10.16 2.26 -7.84
C GLU A 35 -9.82 0.84 -7.39
N LYS A 36 -8.66 0.32 -7.82
CA LYS A 36 -8.19 -1.01 -7.43
C LYS A 36 -7.94 -1.09 -5.93
N ILE A 37 -7.23 -0.12 -5.35
CA ILE A 37 -6.93 -0.05 -3.92
C ILE A 37 -8.23 0.08 -3.11
N CYS A 38 -9.08 1.05 -3.45
CA CYS A 38 -10.28 1.35 -2.66
C CYS A 38 -11.34 0.26 -2.72
N ARG A 39 -11.44 -0.51 -3.81
CA ARG A 39 -12.33 -1.67 -3.87
C ARG A 39 -11.92 -2.83 -2.94
N SER A 40 -10.69 -2.83 -2.45
CA SER A 40 -10.21 -3.80 -1.46
C SER A 40 -10.49 -3.38 -0.01
N THR A 41 -11.03 -2.19 0.21
CA THR A 41 -11.31 -1.66 1.56
C THR A 41 -12.77 -1.84 1.97
N GLU A 42 -13.04 -1.85 3.28
CA GLU A 42 -14.41 -1.91 3.81
C GLU A 42 -15.21 -0.61 3.62
N ASP A 43 -14.54 0.52 3.37
CA ASP A 43 -15.17 1.79 3.00
C ASP A 43 -14.45 2.47 1.84
N TYR A 44 -15.03 2.27 0.65
CA TYR A 44 -14.61 2.91 -0.58
C TYR A 44 -14.62 4.44 -0.52
N GLY A 45 -15.61 5.03 0.16
CA GLY A 45 -15.78 6.47 0.27
C GLY A 45 -14.70 7.12 1.11
N PHE A 46 -14.37 6.51 2.26
CA PHE A 46 -13.22 6.94 3.07
C PHE A 46 -11.93 6.83 2.27
N CYS A 47 -11.64 5.67 1.68
CA CYS A 47 -10.42 5.45 0.90
C CYS A 47 -10.23 6.49 -0.21
N ARG A 48 -11.29 6.76 -0.98
CA ARG A 48 -11.25 7.78 -2.04
C ARG A 48 -10.97 9.17 -1.51
N LYS A 49 -11.66 9.58 -0.44
CA LYS A 49 -11.45 10.90 0.17
C LYS A 49 -10.02 11.06 0.68
N THR A 50 -9.43 10.00 1.23
CA THR A 50 -8.04 10.00 1.67
C THR A 50 -7.09 10.29 0.51
N PHE A 51 -7.27 9.64 -0.65
CA PHE A 51 -6.46 9.97 -1.83
C PHE A 51 -6.77 11.37 -2.37
N GLU A 52 -8.03 11.74 -2.54
CA GLU A 52 -8.44 13.06 -3.06
C GLU A 52 -7.87 14.22 -2.24
N ALA A 53 -7.73 14.05 -0.93
CA ALA A 53 -7.15 15.05 -0.03
C ALA A 53 -5.62 15.18 -0.13
N HIS A 54 -4.90 14.15 -0.60
CA HIS A 54 -3.43 14.06 -0.51
C HIS A 54 -2.71 13.88 -1.85
N LEU A 55 -3.45 13.67 -2.95
CA LEU A 55 -2.88 13.64 -4.29
C LEU A 55 -2.20 14.97 -4.62
N LYS A 56 -0.97 14.89 -5.13
CA LYS A 56 -0.19 16.05 -5.60
C LYS A 56 -0.45 16.33 -7.07
N SER A 57 -0.79 15.30 -7.84
CA SER A 57 -1.06 15.38 -9.27
C SER A 57 -2.08 14.34 -9.72
N GLN A 58 -2.76 14.60 -10.83
CA GLN A 58 -3.61 13.62 -11.51
C GLN A 58 -2.81 12.46 -12.15
N HIS A 59 -1.49 12.54 -12.13
CA HIS A 59 -0.56 11.57 -12.71
C HIS A 59 0.33 10.90 -11.65
N ASP A 60 -0.05 10.97 -10.37
CA ASP A 60 0.66 10.27 -9.30
C ASP A 60 0.66 8.76 -9.58
N ASP A 61 1.86 8.17 -9.65
CA ASP A 61 2.03 6.76 -9.93
C ASP A 61 1.82 5.91 -8.66
N ILE A 62 1.99 4.59 -8.79
CA ILE A 62 1.82 3.69 -7.64
C ILE A 62 2.83 3.98 -6.52
N VAL A 63 4.02 4.54 -6.81
CA VAL A 63 4.96 4.93 -5.75
C VAL A 63 4.36 6.07 -4.93
N ALA A 64 3.85 7.11 -5.60
CA ALA A 64 3.22 8.25 -4.92
C ALA A 64 1.97 7.83 -4.13
N LEU A 65 1.13 6.93 -4.68
CA LEU A 65 -0.03 6.40 -3.96
C LEU A 65 0.38 5.59 -2.73
N THR A 66 1.40 4.73 -2.83
CA THR A 66 1.93 4.00 -1.66
C THR A 66 2.49 4.95 -0.61
N GLN A 67 3.17 6.03 -1.01
CA GLN A 67 3.65 7.03 -0.06
C GLN A 67 2.48 7.62 0.75
N ILE A 68 1.41 8.04 0.08
CA ILE A 68 0.21 8.60 0.73
C ILE A 68 -0.34 7.61 1.75
N THR A 69 -0.49 6.33 1.39
CA THR A 69 -1.10 5.36 2.29
C THR A 69 -0.23 5.06 3.52
N VAL A 70 1.10 4.98 3.35
CA VAL A 70 2.04 4.78 4.46
C VAL A 70 2.03 5.99 5.40
N GLU A 71 2.06 7.22 4.86
CA GLU A 71 2.03 8.45 5.66
C GLU A 71 0.72 8.55 6.45
N GLN A 72 -0.43 8.34 5.79
CA GLN A 72 -1.74 8.43 6.46
C GLN A 72 -1.92 7.35 7.53
N ALA A 73 -1.46 6.12 7.27
CA ALA A 73 -1.49 5.06 8.28
C ALA A 73 -0.57 5.37 9.48
N THR A 74 0.60 5.97 9.23
CA THR A 74 1.55 6.38 10.28
C THR A 74 0.95 7.46 11.19
N ASP A 75 0.37 8.50 10.58
CA ASP A 75 -0.24 9.63 11.30
C ASP A 75 -1.45 9.16 12.12
N HIS A 76 -2.30 8.32 11.54
CA HIS A 76 -3.48 7.80 12.23
C HIS A 76 -3.12 6.86 13.38
N ALA A 77 -2.15 5.96 13.18
CA ALA A 77 -1.64 5.08 14.23
C ALA A 77 -1.08 5.89 15.40
N THR A 78 -0.28 6.92 15.10
CA THR A 78 0.34 7.79 16.12
C THR A 78 -0.71 8.55 16.92
N THR A 79 -1.65 9.22 16.24
CA THR A 79 -2.70 10.00 16.92
C THR A 79 -3.67 9.12 17.70
N THR A 80 -3.93 7.89 17.23
CA THR A 80 -4.76 6.92 17.96
C THR A 80 -4.02 6.37 19.18
N HIS A 81 -2.72 6.07 19.06
CA HIS A 81 -1.89 5.66 20.20
C HIS A 81 -1.88 6.73 21.31
N GLU A 82 -1.69 8.00 20.93
CA GLU A 82 -1.77 9.13 21.85
C GLU A 82 -3.14 9.25 22.52
N PHE A 83 -4.23 9.14 21.74
CA PHE A 83 -5.59 9.16 22.26
C PHE A 83 -5.83 8.05 23.30
N ILE A 84 -5.35 6.84 23.04
CA ILE A 84 -5.47 5.71 23.97
C ILE A 84 -4.71 6.01 25.26
N ARG A 85 -3.46 6.50 25.17
CA ARG A 85 -2.65 6.86 26.34
C ARG A 85 -3.32 7.91 27.20
N GLU A 86 -3.83 8.99 26.61
CA GLU A 86 -4.53 10.05 27.33
C GLU A 86 -5.83 9.55 27.98
N THR A 87 -6.54 8.65 27.31
CA THR A 87 -7.77 8.05 27.83
C THR A 87 -7.47 7.10 28.99
N LEU A 88 -6.39 6.31 28.88
CA LEU A 88 -5.92 5.41 29.92
C LEU A 88 -5.56 6.16 31.21
N GLU A 89 -4.90 7.32 31.10
CA GLU A 89 -4.55 8.18 32.25
C GLU A 89 -5.77 8.67 33.04
N LYS A 90 -6.89 8.93 32.35
CA LYS A 90 -8.13 9.46 32.93
C LYS A 90 -9.08 8.34 33.41
N THR A 91 -8.84 7.11 33.00
CA THR A 91 -9.74 5.96 33.26
C THR A 91 -9.60 5.44 34.68
N ARG A 92 -10.75 5.31 35.37
CA ARG A 92 -10.83 4.79 36.75
C ARG A 92 -11.42 3.39 36.86
N ASP A 93 -12.25 2.97 35.89
CA ASP A 93 -12.79 1.60 35.85
C ASP A 93 -11.61 0.63 35.60
N PRO A 94 -11.32 -0.30 36.53
CA PRO A 94 -10.19 -1.21 36.37
C PRO A 94 -10.28 -2.14 35.16
N ALA A 95 -11.49 -2.55 34.76
CA ALA A 95 -11.68 -3.42 33.60
C ALA A 95 -11.36 -2.65 32.31
N LEU A 96 -11.94 -1.46 32.15
CA LEU A 96 -11.65 -0.59 31.00
C LEU A 96 -10.16 -0.20 30.96
N LYS A 97 -9.53 -0.03 32.12
CA LYS A 97 -8.09 0.28 32.20
C LYS A 97 -7.24 -0.87 31.66
N ASN A 98 -7.60 -2.12 31.95
CA ASN A 98 -6.91 -3.29 31.39
C ASN A 98 -7.12 -3.37 29.88
N ASP A 99 -8.36 -3.23 29.42
CA ASP A 99 -8.70 -3.27 28.00
C ASP A 99 -7.94 -2.18 27.20
N LEU A 100 -7.88 -0.96 27.73
CA LEU A 100 -7.12 0.14 27.12
C LEU A 100 -5.61 -0.08 27.18
N THR A 101 -5.10 -0.82 28.17
CA THR A 101 -3.68 -1.18 28.23
C THR A 101 -3.34 -2.19 27.12
N GLU A 102 -4.21 -3.15 26.84
CA GLU A 102 -4.04 -4.06 25.69
C GLU A 102 -4.03 -3.28 24.37
N CYS A 103 -5.00 -2.37 24.19
CA CYS A 103 -5.05 -1.48 23.04
C CYS A 103 -3.83 -0.56 22.91
N GLU A 104 -3.31 -0.02 24.01
CA GLU A 104 -2.11 0.81 24.00
C GLU A 104 -0.89 0.04 23.50
N ASN A 105 -0.71 -1.20 23.97
CA ASN A 105 0.37 -2.07 23.52
C ASN A 105 0.25 -2.38 22.02
N ALA A 106 -0.97 -2.71 21.56
CA ALA A 106 -1.22 -2.98 20.14
C ALA A 106 -0.92 -1.76 19.27
N TYR A 107 -1.42 -0.57 19.63
CA TYR A 107 -1.19 0.65 18.86
C TYR A 107 0.25 1.15 18.93
N ARG A 108 0.98 0.88 20.02
CA ARG A 108 2.43 1.10 20.08
C ARG A 108 3.15 0.25 19.03
N GLU A 109 2.81 -1.03 18.91
CA GLU A 109 3.39 -1.91 17.89
C GLU A 109 3.00 -1.50 16.47
N ILE A 110 1.72 -1.17 16.23
CA ILE A 110 1.25 -0.66 14.93
C ILE A 110 2.03 0.60 14.54
N THR A 111 2.18 1.54 15.48
CA THR A 111 2.94 2.78 15.27
C THR A 111 4.40 2.50 14.92
N GLN A 112 5.06 1.59 15.64
CA GLN A 112 6.44 1.18 15.33
C GLN A 112 6.58 0.49 13.97
N SER A 113 5.61 -0.36 13.61
CA SER A 113 5.52 -1.00 12.30
C SER A 113 5.43 0.04 11.18
N PHE A 114 4.54 1.04 11.30
CA PHE A 114 4.39 2.07 10.27
C PHE A 114 5.56 3.05 10.19
N TYR A 115 6.22 3.37 11.31
CA TYR A 115 7.48 4.10 11.26
C TYR A 115 8.58 3.31 10.53
N SER A 116 8.69 2.01 10.79
CA SER A 116 9.65 1.14 10.09
C SER A 116 9.32 1.03 8.60
N ALA A 117 8.04 0.88 8.26
CA ALA A 117 7.55 0.89 6.89
C ALA A 117 7.86 2.22 6.18
N ALA A 118 7.68 3.35 6.84
CA ALA A 118 8.02 4.66 6.27
C ALA A 118 9.53 4.77 5.97
N VAL A 119 10.40 4.34 6.89
CA VAL A 119 11.85 4.30 6.66
C VAL A 119 12.19 3.39 5.46
N SER A 120 11.69 2.15 5.47
CA SER A 120 11.86 1.18 4.39
C SER A 120 11.35 1.72 3.03
N PHE A 121 10.26 2.48 3.04
CA PHE A 121 9.70 3.11 1.85
C PHE A 121 10.65 4.15 1.26
N PHE A 122 11.20 5.05 2.10
CA PHE A 122 12.18 6.05 1.65
C PHE A 122 13.49 5.42 1.17
N ASP A 123 13.88 4.28 1.75
CA ASP A 123 15.02 3.47 1.29
C ASP A 123 14.71 2.66 0.02
N LYS A 124 13.47 2.74 -0.50
CA LYS A 124 12.95 2.01 -1.66
C LYS A 124 12.92 0.48 -1.49
N ASP A 125 13.05 0.01 -0.24
CA ASP A 125 12.89 -1.40 0.14
C ASP A 125 11.42 -1.72 0.41
N TYR A 126 10.64 -1.78 -0.66
CA TYR A 126 9.20 -2.04 -0.59
C TYR A 126 8.85 -3.45 -0.11
N SER A 127 9.80 -4.39 -0.17
CA SER A 127 9.61 -5.71 0.43
C SER A 127 9.64 -5.65 1.95
N SER A 128 10.51 -4.80 2.53
CA SER A 128 10.50 -4.52 3.96
C SER A 128 9.26 -3.72 4.37
N VAL A 129 8.77 -2.78 3.56
CA VAL A 129 7.47 -2.10 3.79
C VAL A 129 6.34 -3.13 3.99
N GLU A 130 6.15 -4.05 3.03
CA GLU A 130 5.10 -5.08 3.14
C GLU A 130 5.31 -5.99 4.37
N LYS A 131 6.57 -6.28 4.72
CA LYS A 131 6.91 -7.12 5.88
C LYS A 131 6.59 -6.42 7.19
N ASP A 132 6.93 -5.15 7.32
CA ASP A 132 6.74 -4.34 8.53
C ASP A 132 5.24 -4.13 8.81
N GLU A 133 4.43 -3.96 7.76
CA GLU A 133 2.98 -3.77 7.87
C GLU A 133 2.21 -5.08 8.13
N ARG A 134 2.78 -6.25 7.81
CA ARG A 134 2.06 -7.54 7.76
C ARG A 134 1.33 -7.93 9.04
N ALA A 135 1.87 -7.55 10.20
CA ALA A 135 1.30 -7.88 11.50
C ALA A 135 0.18 -6.91 11.93
N THR A 136 0.16 -5.69 11.37
CA THR A 136 -0.73 -4.62 11.82
C THR A 136 -2.23 -4.94 11.75
N PRO A 137 -2.77 -5.67 10.75
CA PRO A 137 -4.19 -6.02 10.75
C PRO A 137 -4.60 -6.86 11.98
N ARG A 138 -3.72 -7.76 12.43
CA ARG A 138 -4.01 -8.62 13.59
C ARG A 138 -3.91 -7.87 14.91
N LEU A 139 -2.95 -6.95 15.00
CA LEU A 139 -2.78 -6.10 16.17
C LEU A 139 -3.98 -5.16 16.36
N GLU A 140 -4.43 -4.51 15.27
CA GLU A 140 -5.61 -3.65 15.30
C GLU A 140 -6.86 -4.46 15.71
N ALA A 141 -7.07 -5.61 15.08
CA ALA A 141 -8.23 -6.45 15.36
C ALA A 141 -8.25 -6.96 16.81
N SER A 142 -7.07 -7.22 17.39
CA SER A 142 -6.94 -7.60 18.80
C SER A 142 -7.44 -6.50 19.72
N CYS A 143 -7.08 -5.23 19.47
CA CYS A 143 -7.58 -4.10 20.26
C CYS A 143 -9.09 -3.93 20.11
N ASP A 144 -9.60 -3.99 18.88
CA ASP A 144 -11.04 -3.83 18.62
C ASP A 144 -11.86 -4.93 19.31
N GLN A 145 -11.38 -6.18 19.24
CA GLN A 145 -12.03 -7.32 19.89
C GLN A 145 -12.03 -7.20 21.42
N THR A 146 -10.92 -6.77 22.03
CA THR A 146 -10.83 -6.55 23.49
C THR A 146 -11.94 -5.59 23.95
N LEU A 147 -12.15 -4.48 23.24
CA LEU A 147 -13.17 -3.48 23.61
C LEU A 147 -14.61 -3.90 23.32
N GLN A 148 -14.82 -4.81 22.36
CA GLN A 148 -16.16 -5.27 21.96
C GLN A 148 -16.65 -6.53 22.69
N THR A 149 -15.83 -7.11 23.58
CA THR A 149 -16.17 -8.36 24.27
C THR A 149 -17.17 -8.13 25.42
N PRO A 150 -18.28 -8.90 25.52
CA PRO A 150 -19.24 -8.80 26.62
C PRO A 150 -18.63 -9.06 28.00
N PRO A 151 -19.18 -8.50 29.10
CA PRO A 151 -20.49 -7.83 29.20
C PRO A 151 -20.47 -6.32 28.96
N LYS A 152 -19.29 -5.67 28.92
CA LYS A 152 -19.16 -4.21 28.78
C LYS A 152 -18.50 -3.89 27.44
N LYS A 153 -19.31 -3.76 26.40
CA LYS A 153 -18.84 -3.22 25.11
C LYS A 153 -18.48 -1.74 25.27
N GLN A 154 -17.32 -1.38 24.74
CA GLN A 154 -16.77 -0.04 24.77
C GLN A 154 -16.65 0.48 23.35
N HIS A 155 -17.24 1.65 23.10
CA HIS A 155 -17.30 2.25 21.76
C HIS A 155 -16.28 3.37 21.56
N ILE A 156 -15.27 3.45 22.44
CA ILE A 156 -14.41 4.63 22.53
C ILE A 156 -13.42 4.72 21.35
N LEU A 157 -13.10 3.59 20.72
CA LEU A 157 -12.17 3.50 19.60
C LEU A 157 -12.84 3.09 18.28
N ASP A 158 -14.16 2.91 18.23
CA ASP A 158 -14.85 2.33 17.06
C ASP A 158 -14.45 3.00 15.74
N GLU A 159 -14.56 4.32 15.65
CA GLU A 159 -14.20 5.04 14.41
C GLU A 159 -12.70 5.01 14.16
N ARG A 160 -11.88 5.10 15.20
CA ARG A 160 -10.42 5.09 15.06
C ARG A 160 -9.92 3.74 14.54
N ASN A 161 -10.41 2.66 15.13
CA ASN A 161 -10.12 1.28 14.72
C ASN A 161 -10.59 1.03 13.29
N ARG A 162 -11.81 1.45 12.96
CA ARG A 162 -12.35 1.39 11.60
C ARG A 162 -11.46 2.11 10.57
N GLU A 163 -11.12 3.38 10.82
CA GLU A 163 -10.26 4.15 9.93
C GLU A 163 -8.87 3.51 9.81
N MET A 164 -8.29 3.03 10.91
CA MET A 164 -7.00 2.35 10.93
C MET A 164 -7.01 1.06 10.08
N ARG A 165 -8.07 0.23 10.16
CA ARG A 165 -8.21 -0.96 9.28
C ARG A 165 -8.21 -0.60 7.82
N ILE A 166 -8.93 0.45 7.46
CA ILE A 166 -9.01 0.92 6.07
C ILE A 166 -7.62 1.38 5.62
N LEU A 167 -6.92 2.19 6.42
CA LEU A 167 -5.57 2.69 6.11
C LEU A 167 -4.53 1.55 6.01
N ILE A 168 -4.56 0.57 6.92
CA ILE A 168 -3.73 -0.64 6.84
C ILE A 168 -3.97 -1.36 5.52
N THR A 169 -5.23 -1.55 5.15
CA THR A 169 -5.61 -2.24 3.91
C THR A 169 -5.15 -1.45 2.69
N MET A 170 -5.34 -0.13 2.70
CA MET A 170 -4.87 0.76 1.63
C MET A 170 -3.36 0.64 1.45
N SER A 171 -2.58 0.65 2.54
CA SER A 171 -1.12 0.56 2.48
C SER A 171 -0.63 -0.78 1.97
N LEU A 172 -1.15 -1.89 2.53
CA LEU A 172 -0.80 -3.25 2.11
C LEU A 172 -1.13 -3.51 0.63
N ILE A 173 -2.29 -3.05 0.15
CA ILE A 173 -2.65 -3.24 -1.26
C ILE A 173 -1.78 -2.37 -2.16
N SER A 174 -1.51 -1.13 -1.77
CA SER A 174 -0.67 -0.22 -2.56
C SER A 174 0.77 -0.76 -2.68
N VAL A 175 1.38 -1.23 -1.59
CA VAL A 175 2.74 -1.80 -1.64
C VAL A 175 2.78 -3.10 -2.45
N GLN A 176 1.74 -3.93 -2.41
CA GLN A 176 1.67 -5.14 -3.25
C GLN A 176 1.57 -4.80 -4.73
N GLU A 177 0.76 -3.81 -5.11
CA GLU A 177 0.69 -3.33 -6.50
C GLU A 177 2.02 -2.73 -6.96
N LEU A 178 2.70 -1.99 -6.09
CA LEU A 178 4.02 -1.44 -6.33
C LEU A 178 5.06 -2.54 -6.60
N LEU A 179 5.08 -3.58 -5.76
CA LEU A 179 5.94 -4.75 -5.93
C LEU A 179 5.65 -5.47 -7.25
N ARG A 180 4.36 -5.73 -7.57
CA ARG A 180 3.94 -6.34 -8.85
C ARG A 180 4.42 -5.53 -10.06
N ALA A 181 4.25 -4.21 -10.02
CA ALA A 181 4.71 -3.31 -11.08
C ALA A 181 6.22 -3.41 -11.28
N ARG A 182 7.01 -3.48 -10.20
CA ARG A 182 8.46 -3.66 -10.27
C ARG A 182 8.88 -5.02 -10.82
N PHE A 183 8.22 -6.11 -10.42
CA PHE A 183 8.52 -7.43 -10.98
C PHE A 183 8.26 -7.49 -12.49
N ASN A 184 7.18 -6.87 -12.97
CA ASN A 184 6.87 -6.82 -14.40
C ASN A 184 7.85 -5.94 -15.21
N LEU A 185 8.53 -5.00 -14.56
CA LEU A 185 9.55 -4.14 -15.16
C LEU A 185 10.97 -4.72 -15.07
N ALA A 186 11.18 -5.78 -14.28
CA ALA A 186 12.48 -6.43 -14.17
C ALA A 186 12.83 -7.13 -15.50
N PRO A 187 14.02 -6.88 -16.08
CA PRO A 187 14.44 -7.61 -17.26
C PRO A 187 14.46 -9.12 -16.96
N ALA A 188 13.96 -9.94 -17.88
CA ALA A 188 13.99 -11.38 -17.75
C ALA A 188 15.44 -11.81 -17.49
N ALA A 189 15.70 -12.39 -16.31
CA ALA A 189 17.00 -12.95 -16.01
C ALA A 189 17.33 -13.98 -17.10
N PRO A 190 18.53 -13.95 -17.70
CA PRO A 190 18.94 -15.00 -18.64
C PRO A 190 18.78 -16.35 -17.96
N LEU A 191 18.06 -17.27 -18.59
CA LEU A 191 17.99 -18.66 -18.14
C LEU A 191 19.43 -19.18 -18.01
N ALA A 192 19.88 -19.40 -16.78
CA ALA A 192 21.15 -20.02 -16.52
C ALA A 192 21.10 -21.43 -17.14
N VAL A 193 21.81 -21.62 -18.26
CA VAL A 193 21.99 -22.92 -18.88
C VAL A 193 22.73 -23.78 -17.87
N ALA A 194 22.03 -24.77 -17.32
CA ALA A 194 22.63 -25.75 -16.43
C ALA A 194 23.81 -26.44 -17.16
N PRO A 195 24.98 -26.59 -16.53
CA PRO A 195 26.07 -27.31 -17.16
C PRO A 195 25.64 -28.76 -17.38
N SER A 196 25.69 -29.18 -18.63
CA SER A 196 25.55 -30.57 -19.04
C SER A 196 26.54 -31.43 -18.26
N ARG A 197 26.04 -32.32 -17.41
CA ARG A 197 26.86 -33.40 -16.85
C ARG A 197 27.33 -34.28 -18.00
N SER A 198 28.61 -34.18 -18.35
CA SER A 198 29.32 -35.21 -19.10
C SER A 198 29.54 -36.43 -18.21
N PHE A 199 29.37 -37.61 -18.84
CA PHE A 199 29.33 -38.97 -18.31
C PHE A 199 30.40 -39.34 -17.28
#